data_AF-A0A9E2XNG3-F1
#
_entry.id   AF-A0A9E2XNG3-F1
#
_cell.length_a   1.000
_cell.length_b   1.000
_cell.length_c   1.000
_cell.angle_alpha   90.00
_cell.angle_beta   90.00
_cell.angle_gamma   90.00
#
_symmetry.space_group_name_H-M   'P 1'
#
loop_
_entity.id
_entity.type
_entity.pdbx_description
1 polymer ?
#
loop_
_entity_poly.entity_id
_entity_poly.type
_entity_poly.pdbx_seq_one_letter_code
_entity_poly.pdbx_strand_id
1 'polypeptide(L)'
;MAAGGAAFGYRLVKGPEGSAIEIDPAAASVVQRIFNDFASGLSPQRIAHGLNAARIPSPRNGAWSVSAIYGSPKKGAGILNNELYVGQQIWNRSQWLTHPDTRDRERRERPQSEWTIIERPELRIIDDHTWNAVRARVGRRKAAQSKGGRPPRTMFGGQLRCPLCGGAMIAVNGRSYGCGKRKDRGPTVCSNGALVPRKQVDAGLLNVVRHEVMAPAAKARFEQTLRDALHAETTARQDKARIAQQEARLKDLSGEIARIVDAIVKIGMSEALGSRLKRLEEEKLQLEAMVLSQNSAQVDVEGMVEETMRSYSAVVATIEVALAGDIMLTREAFSKLLGRITLSVNDDGSVWAEFENKTARLPSGVGLPAYLTVVAGAGFEPTTFGL
;
A
#
# COMPACT_ATOMS: atom_id res chain seq x y z
N MET A 1 12.56 -9.09 35.44
CA MET A 1 11.51 -8.24 34.83
C MET A 1 11.32 -8.63 33.37
N ALA A 2 10.10 -8.94 32.94
CA ALA A 2 9.79 -9.22 31.54
C ALA A 2 9.63 -7.90 30.74
N ALA A 3 10.65 -7.48 30.00
CA ALA A 3 10.56 -6.36 29.08
C ALA A 3 9.89 -6.80 27.76
N GLY A 4 8.58 -7.04 27.80
CA GLY A 4 7.78 -7.48 26.65
C GLY A 4 6.51 -8.23 27.07
N GLY A 5 5.50 -8.27 26.20
CA GLY A 5 4.32 -9.11 26.43
C GLY A 5 4.68 -10.59 26.56
N ALA A 6 3.90 -11.36 27.32
CA ALA A 6 4.12 -12.80 27.48
C ALA A 6 4.07 -13.53 26.12
N ALA A 7 4.92 -14.54 25.96
CA ALA A 7 4.85 -15.45 24.82
C ALA A 7 3.52 -16.23 24.84
N PHE A 8 3.04 -16.64 23.67
CA PHE A 8 1.84 -17.47 23.58
C PHE A 8 2.00 -18.77 24.36
N GLY A 9 0.96 -19.24 25.04
CA GLY A 9 1.06 -20.33 26.02
C GLY A 9 1.30 -19.84 27.45
N TYR A 10 1.53 -18.54 27.63
CA TYR A 10 1.74 -17.93 28.93
C TYR A 10 0.93 -16.64 29.08
N ARG A 11 0.70 -16.24 30.32
CA ARG A 11 0.05 -14.98 30.71
C ARG A 11 0.91 -14.22 31.71
N LEU A 12 0.80 -12.89 31.69
CA LEU A 12 1.43 -12.04 32.70
C LEU A 12 0.52 -11.95 33.93
N VAL A 13 1.08 -12.24 35.10
CA VAL A 13 0.41 -12.06 36.39
C VAL A 13 1.14 -10.96 37.13
N LYS A 14 0.43 -9.89 37.51
CA LYS A 14 1.01 -8.80 38.30
C LYS A 14 1.13 -9.27 39.75
N GLY A 15 2.36 -9.33 40.25
CA GLY A 15 2.66 -9.58 41.65
C GLY A 15 3.25 -8.35 42.36
N PRO A 16 3.43 -8.42 43.68
CA PRO A 16 3.99 -7.34 44.50
C PRO A 16 5.43 -6.97 44.12
N GLU A 17 6.23 -7.91 43.60
CA GLU A 17 7.61 -7.69 43.15
C GLU A 17 7.75 -7.45 41.63
N GLY A 18 6.62 -7.24 40.94
CA GLY A 18 6.56 -7.03 39.49
C GLY A 18 5.74 -8.08 38.76
N SER A 19 5.79 -8.05 37.42
CA SER A 19 5.03 -9.00 36.59
C SER A 19 5.76 -10.35 36.48
N ALA A 20 5.10 -11.42 36.91
CA ALA A 20 5.49 -12.81 36.72
C ALA A 20 4.84 -13.39 35.45
N ILE A 21 5.40 -14.48 34.94
CA ILE A 21 4.85 -15.22 33.80
C ILE A 21 4.35 -16.56 34.35
N GLU A 22 3.12 -16.92 34.01
CA GLU A 22 2.52 -18.22 34.33
C GLU A 22 2.06 -18.91 33.05
N ILE A 23 1.98 -20.24 33.07
CA ILE A 23 1.38 -21.03 31.99
C ILE A 23 -0.11 -20.68 31.90
N ASP A 24 -0.57 -20.37 30.70
CA ASP A 24 -2.00 -20.31 30.37
C ASP A 24 -2.42 -21.69 29.85
N PRO A 25 -3.20 -22.48 30.60
CA PRO A 25 -3.55 -23.85 30.22
C PRO A 25 -4.20 -23.94 28.83
N ALA A 26 -5.06 -22.98 28.48
CA ALA A 26 -5.77 -22.99 27.20
C ALA A 26 -4.79 -22.76 26.05
N ALA A 27 -3.96 -21.71 26.13
CA ALA A 27 -2.96 -21.43 25.10
C ALA A 27 -1.85 -22.50 25.06
N ALA A 28 -1.46 -23.06 26.21
CA ALA A 28 -0.48 -24.14 26.32
C ALA A 28 -0.93 -25.42 25.61
N SER A 29 -2.21 -25.78 25.73
CA SER A 29 -2.77 -26.92 24.99
C SER A 29 -2.65 -26.76 23.46
N VAL A 30 -2.79 -25.53 22.96
CA VAL A 30 -2.61 -25.21 21.54
C VAL A 30 -1.13 -25.33 21.14
N VAL A 31 -0.21 -24.89 22.00
CA VAL A 31 1.24 -25.08 21.78
C VAL A 31 1.57 -26.57 21.70
N GLN A 32 1.12 -27.38 22.66
CA GLN A 32 1.32 -28.84 22.67
C GLN A 32 0.78 -29.48 21.38
N ARG A 33 -0.43 -29.11 20.97
CA ARG A 33 -1.00 -29.56 19.69
C ARG A 33 -0.11 -29.21 18.50
N ILE A 34 0.37 -27.97 18.40
CA ILE A 34 1.26 -27.53 17.30
C ILE A 34 2.54 -28.36 17.25
N PHE A 35 3.15 -28.61 18.41
CA PHE A 35 4.37 -29.41 18.51
C PHE A 35 4.13 -30.86 18.10
N ASN A 36 3.05 -31.48 18.59
CA ASN A 36 2.68 -32.86 18.26
C ASN A 36 2.30 -33.01 16.77
N ASP A 37 1.50 -32.09 16.22
CA ASP A 37 1.14 -32.07 14.81
C ASP A 37 2.38 -31.93 13.91
N PHE A 38 3.36 -31.11 14.32
CA PHE A 38 4.60 -31.00 13.57
C PHE A 38 5.53 -32.21 13.79
N ALA A 39 5.57 -32.81 14.97
CA ALA A 39 6.34 -34.04 15.19
C ALA A 39 5.78 -35.21 14.36
N SER A 40 4.46 -35.30 14.22
CA SER A 40 3.76 -36.36 13.48
C SER A 40 3.83 -36.23 11.95
N GLY A 41 4.35 -35.13 11.42
CA GLY A 41 4.58 -34.97 9.99
C GLY A 41 3.72 -33.90 9.30
N LEU A 42 2.82 -33.20 10.00
CA LEU A 42 2.06 -32.12 9.36
C LEU A 42 2.96 -30.92 9.03
N SER A 43 2.73 -30.29 7.88
CA SER A 43 3.46 -29.09 7.49
C SER A 43 2.95 -27.89 8.29
N PRO A 44 3.78 -26.85 8.54
CA PRO A 44 3.33 -25.64 9.22
C PRO A 44 2.11 -24.99 8.54
N GLN A 45 1.99 -25.14 7.22
CA GLN A 45 0.82 -24.70 6.46
C GLN A 45 -0.44 -25.48 6.84
N ARG A 46 -0.38 -26.82 6.87
CA ARG A 46 -1.53 -27.64 7.28
C ARG A 46 -1.93 -27.36 8.72
N ILE A 47 -0.96 -27.15 9.62
CA ILE A 47 -1.23 -26.80 11.02
C ILE A 47 -1.95 -25.44 11.10
N ALA A 48 -1.46 -24.40 10.42
CA ALA A 48 -2.12 -23.09 10.38
C ALA A 48 -3.56 -23.19 9.85
N HIS A 49 -3.76 -23.95 8.77
CA HIS A 49 -5.09 -24.15 8.17
C HIS A 49 -6.03 -24.86 9.16
N GLY A 50 -5.54 -25.91 9.83
CA GLY A 50 -6.32 -26.65 10.83
C GLY A 50 -6.71 -25.81 12.05
N LEU A 51 -5.79 -24.99 12.58
CA LEU A 51 -6.09 -24.08 13.68
C LEU A 51 -7.11 -23.00 13.28
N ASN A 52 -6.97 -22.44 12.08
CA ASN A 52 -7.91 -21.44 11.56
C ASN A 52 -9.28 -22.03 11.25
N ALA A 53 -9.35 -23.27 10.75
CA ALA A 53 -10.61 -23.99 10.55
C ALA A 53 -11.32 -24.25 11.90
N ALA A 54 -10.56 -24.58 12.95
CA ALA A 54 -11.05 -24.72 14.31
C ALA A 54 -11.34 -23.38 15.02
N ARG A 55 -11.18 -22.23 14.34
CA ARG A 55 -11.37 -20.87 14.88
C ARG A 55 -10.54 -20.57 16.14
N ILE A 56 -9.36 -21.19 16.27
CA ILE A 56 -8.45 -20.94 17.39
C ILE A 56 -7.68 -19.63 17.12
N PRO A 57 -7.74 -18.62 18.00
CA PRO A 57 -7.03 -17.36 17.80
C PRO A 57 -5.51 -17.55 17.89
N SER A 58 -4.77 -16.82 17.05
CA SER A 58 -3.31 -16.75 17.11
C SER A 58 -2.85 -15.76 18.20
N PRO A 59 -1.54 -15.69 18.52
CA PRO A 59 -1.02 -14.81 19.58
C PRO A 59 -1.34 -13.32 19.43
N ARG A 60 -1.73 -12.87 18.23
CA ARG A 60 -2.11 -11.48 17.93
C ARG A 60 -3.62 -11.32 17.71
N ASN A 61 -4.44 -12.23 18.26
CA ASN A 61 -5.90 -12.24 18.13
C ASN A 61 -6.41 -12.25 16.67
N GLY A 62 -5.67 -12.86 15.75
CA GLY A 62 -6.06 -13.04 14.35
C GLY A 62 -5.86 -14.47 13.87
N ALA A 63 -5.94 -14.70 12.57
CA ALA A 63 -5.68 -16.01 11.97
C ALA A 63 -4.18 -16.39 12.05
N TRP A 64 -3.93 -17.68 12.30
CA TRP A 64 -2.61 -18.30 12.23
C TRP A 64 -2.01 -18.19 10.83
N SER A 65 -0.74 -17.80 10.77
CA SER A 65 0.09 -17.83 9.56
C SER A 65 1.17 -18.89 9.66
N VAL A 66 1.72 -19.30 8.52
CA VAL A 66 2.89 -20.21 8.48
C VAL A 66 4.05 -19.62 9.26
N SER A 67 4.25 -18.30 9.16
CA SER A 67 5.30 -17.57 9.86
C SER A 67 5.10 -17.51 11.38
N ALA A 68 3.87 -17.54 11.89
CA ALA A 68 3.62 -17.60 13.32
C ALA A 68 4.02 -18.97 13.91
N ILE A 69 3.81 -20.05 13.15
CA ILE A 69 4.14 -21.41 13.58
C ILE A 69 5.63 -21.70 13.43
N TYR A 70 6.15 -21.58 12.20
CA TYR A 70 7.53 -21.97 11.90
C TYR A 70 8.55 -20.86 12.15
N GLY A 71 8.16 -19.59 11.91
CA GLY A 71 8.99 -18.41 12.11
C GLY A 71 10.41 -18.53 11.56
N SER A 72 11.38 -18.07 12.35
CA SER A 72 12.79 -18.09 11.98
C SER A 72 13.60 -18.79 13.08
N PRO A 73 14.15 -19.98 12.79
CA PRO A 73 15.01 -20.69 13.74
C PRO A 73 16.21 -19.86 14.19
N LYS A 74 16.81 -19.06 13.28
CA LYS A 74 17.95 -18.18 13.61
C LYS A 74 17.57 -17.09 14.63
N LYS A 75 16.35 -16.56 14.54
CA LYS A 75 15.85 -15.52 15.45
C LYS A 75 15.21 -16.10 16.72
N GLY A 76 15.04 -17.43 16.80
CA GLY A 76 14.20 -18.08 17.80
C GLY A 76 12.74 -17.59 17.76
N ALA A 77 12.27 -17.18 16.58
CA ALA A 77 10.93 -16.64 16.40
C ALA A 77 9.97 -17.72 15.88
N GLY A 78 8.70 -17.61 16.27
CA GLY A 78 7.64 -18.57 15.94
C GLY A 78 7.48 -19.65 17.01
N ILE A 79 6.29 -20.25 17.09
CA ILE A 79 5.93 -21.22 18.15
C ILE A 79 6.94 -22.36 18.23
N LEU A 80 7.32 -22.95 17.09
CA LEU A 80 8.20 -24.12 17.11
C LEU A 80 9.60 -23.81 17.64
N ASN A 81 10.07 -22.56 17.61
CA ASN A 81 11.46 -22.20 17.94
C ASN A 81 11.62 -21.51 19.30
N ASN A 82 10.56 -21.32 20.07
CA ASN A 82 10.66 -20.65 21.36
C ASN A 82 11.09 -21.65 22.44
N GLU A 83 12.31 -21.50 22.93
CA GLU A 83 12.93 -22.39 23.92
C GLU A 83 12.32 -22.24 25.32
N LEU A 84 11.52 -21.20 25.57
CA LEU A 84 10.76 -21.10 26.82
C LEU A 84 9.83 -22.31 27.00
N TYR A 85 9.33 -22.90 25.91
CA TYR A 85 8.48 -24.10 25.97
C TYR A 85 9.16 -25.34 26.53
N VAL A 86 10.50 -25.40 26.53
CA VAL A 86 11.27 -26.47 27.20
C VAL A 86 11.86 -26.02 28.54
N GLY A 87 11.48 -24.83 29.02
CA GLY A 87 11.95 -24.26 30.28
C GLY A 87 13.21 -23.41 30.15
N GLN A 88 13.61 -22.98 28.95
CA GLN A 88 14.82 -22.17 28.76
C GLN A 88 14.50 -20.74 28.37
N GLN A 89 14.77 -19.80 29.26
CA GLN A 89 14.56 -18.38 28.99
C GLN A 89 15.86 -17.73 28.49
N ILE A 90 15.89 -17.35 27.21
CA ILE A 90 17.08 -16.82 26.56
C ILE A 90 16.98 -15.30 26.36
N TRP A 91 17.93 -14.58 26.92
CA TRP A 91 18.08 -13.13 26.82
C TRP A 91 19.24 -12.73 25.90
N ASN A 92 19.26 -11.45 25.54
CA ASN A 92 20.35 -10.84 24.74
C ASN A 92 20.58 -11.49 23.37
N ARG A 93 19.52 -11.96 22.70
CA ARG A 93 19.61 -12.56 21.35
C ARG A 93 20.02 -11.58 20.25
N SER A 94 19.62 -10.32 20.41
CA SER A 94 19.81 -9.29 19.38
C SER A 94 19.97 -7.92 19.98
N GLN A 95 20.64 -7.05 19.25
CA GLN A 95 20.77 -5.63 19.54
C GLN A 95 20.19 -4.80 18.40
N TRP A 96 19.74 -3.60 18.73
CA TRP A 96 19.43 -2.57 17.74
C TRP A 96 20.65 -1.68 17.59
N LEU A 97 21.20 -1.62 16.38
CA LEU A 97 22.24 -0.68 16.00
C LEU A 97 21.59 0.47 15.26
N THR A 98 22.00 1.69 15.56
CA THR A 98 21.56 2.88 14.84
C THR A 98 22.66 3.27 13.88
N HIS A 99 22.33 3.40 12.60
CA HIS A 99 23.28 3.87 11.60
C HIS A 99 23.67 5.32 11.92
N PRO A 100 24.96 5.66 11.99
CA PRO A 100 25.40 6.99 12.43
C PRO A 100 24.89 8.11 11.51
N ASP A 101 24.86 7.86 10.19
CA ASP A 101 24.49 8.89 9.21
C ASP A 101 22.98 8.95 8.92
N THR A 102 22.35 7.81 8.66
CA THR A 102 20.92 7.77 8.27
C THR A 102 19.97 7.72 9.46
N ARG A 103 20.48 7.50 10.67
CA ARG A 103 19.71 7.19 11.89
C ARG A 103 18.79 5.97 11.77
N ASP A 104 18.97 5.16 10.73
CA ASP A 104 18.20 3.95 10.55
C ASP A 104 18.53 2.92 11.63
N ARG A 105 17.51 2.26 12.17
CA ARG A 105 17.69 1.23 13.19
C ARG A 105 17.73 -0.15 12.55
N GLU A 106 18.88 -0.79 12.61
CA GLU A 106 19.07 -2.17 12.16
C GLU A 106 19.10 -3.14 13.34
N ARG A 107 18.33 -4.23 13.24
CA ARG A 107 18.39 -5.32 14.23
C ARG A 107 19.48 -6.32 13.83
N ARG A 108 20.52 -6.44 14.67
CA ARG A 108 21.61 -7.41 14.50
C ARG A 108 21.52 -8.53 15.55
N GLU A 109 21.63 -9.78 15.11
CA GLU A 109 21.74 -10.92 16.05
C GLU A 109 23.11 -10.91 16.72
N ARG A 110 23.13 -11.18 18.03
CA ARG A 110 24.36 -11.36 18.80
C ARG A 110 24.84 -12.82 18.71
N PRO A 111 26.16 -13.08 18.81
CA PRO A 111 26.67 -14.44 18.89
C PRO A 111 26.13 -15.15 20.14
N GLN A 112 26.00 -16.49 20.05
CA GLN A 112 25.42 -17.30 21.14
C GLN A 112 26.21 -17.23 22.45
N SER A 113 27.51 -16.94 22.38
CA SER A 113 28.37 -16.73 23.56
C SER A 113 27.96 -15.52 24.41
N GLU A 114 27.24 -14.56 23.83
CA GLU A 114 26.73 -13.38 24.54
C GLU A 114 25.30 -13.58 25.07
N TRP A 115 24.69 -14.74 24.80
CA TRP A 115 23.32 -15.02 25.24
C TRP A 115 23.32 -15.44 26.70
N THR A 116 22.39 -14.87 27.48
CA THR A 116 22.15 -15.30 28.86
C THR A 116 20.99 -16.29 28.85
N ILE A 117 21.25 -17.52 29.26
CA ILE A 117 20.26 -18.60 29.36
C ILE A 117 19.91 -18.78 30.84
N ILE A 118 18.63 -18.66 31.16
CA ILE A 118 18.09 -18.87 32.51
C ILE A 118 17.16 -20.08 32.44
N GLU A 119 17.46 -21.11 33.23
CA GLU A 119 16.58 -22.28 33.37
C GLU A 119 15.35 -21.91 34.22
N ARG A 120 14.18 -22.30 33.70
CA ARG A 120 12.83 -22.03 34.22
C ARG A 120 11.97 -23.29 34.03
N PRO A 121 12.31 -24.42 34.68
CA PRO A 121 11.60 -25.69 34.49
C PRO A 121 10.10 -25.59 34.84
N GLU A 122 9.73 -24.68 35.74
CA GLU A 122 8.34 -24.40 36.12
C GLU A 122 7.49 -23.81 34.98
N LEU A 123 8.13 -23.29 33.93
CA LEU A 123 7.47 -22.76 32.74
C LEU A 123 7.44 -23.77 31.57
N ARG A 124 7.91 -25.00 31.76
CA ARG A 124 7.94 -26.00 30.67
C ARG A 124 6.53 -26.39 30.23
N ILE A 125 6.31 -26.41 28.91
CA ILE A 125 5.05 -26.85 28.26
C ILE A 125 5.26 -28.12 27.43
N ILE A 126 6.47 -28.32 26.88
CA ILE A 126 6.86 -29.39 25.96
C ILE A 126 7.97 -30.24 26.59
N ASP A 127 7.84 -31.56 26.47
CA ASP A 127 8.86 -32.52 26.91
C ASP A 127 10.05 -32.60 25.93
N ASP A 128 11.17 -33.13 26.42
CA ASP A 128 12.41 -33.22 25.66
C ASP A 128 12.28 -34.12 24.42
N HIS A 129 11.49 -35.20 24.50
CA HIS A 129 11.29 -36.11 23.38
C HIS A 129 10.58 -35.42 22.22
N THR A 130 9.46 -34.73 22.50
CA THR A 130 8.72 -33.94 21.50
C THR A 130 9.57 -32.81 20.94
N TRP A 131 10.30 -32.08 21.79
CA TRP A 131 11.20 -31.01 21.35
C TRP A 131 12.28 -31.51 20.39
N ASN A 132 12.95 -32.61 20.74
CA ASN A 132 14.02 -33.19 19.94
C ASN A 132 13.50 -33.70 18.58
N ALA A 133 12.31 -34.31 18.54
CA ALA A 133 11.65 -34.69 17.29
C ALA A 133 11.41 -33.48 16.37
N VAL A 134 10.93 -32.36 16.92
CA VAL A 134 10.75 -31.11 16.18
C VAL A 134 12.09 -30.56 15.68
N ARG A 135 13.12 -30.48 16.53
CA ARG A 135 14.45 -29.96 16.16
C ARG A 135 15.08 -30.78 15.02
N ALA A 136 15.00 -32.12 15.09
CA ALA A 136 15.48 -33.01 14.03
C ALA A 136 14.80 -32.70 12.69
N ARG A 137 13.47 -32.50 12.71
CA ARG A 137 12.70 -32.18 11.50
C ARG A 137 13.01 -30.78 10.95
N VAL A 138 13.20 -29.78 11.81
CA VAL A 138 13.65 -28.44 11.41
C VAL A 138 15.03 -28.51 10.75
N GLY A 139 15.96 -29.29 11.30
CA GLY A 139 17.29 -29.53 10.73
C GLY A 139 17.24 -30.12 9.32
N ARG A 140 16.46 -31.20 9.12
CA ARG A 140 16.25 -31.82 7.79
C ARG A 140 15.67 -30.82 6.78
N ARG A 141 14.69 -30.02 7.20
CA ARG A 141 14.06 -29.00 6.34
C ARG A 141 15.06 -27.91 5.94
N LYS A 142 15.90 -27.45 6.86
CA LYS A 142 16.96 -26.45 6.58
C LYS A 142 17.95 -26.97 5.54
N ALA A 143 18.40 -28.23 5.69
CA ALA A 143 19.31 -28.88 4.74
C ALA A 143 18.69 -29.07 3.35
N ALA A 144 17.37 -29.29 3.27
CA ALA A 144 16.65 -29.35 2.00
C ALA A 144 16.50 -27.96 1.35
N GLN A 145 16.24 -26.91 2.15
CA GLN A 145 16.06 -25.55 1.65
C GLN A 145 17.36 -24.89 1.16
N SER A 146 18.52 -25.22 1.72
CA SER A 146 19.81 -24.73 1.21
C SER A 146 20.11 -25.23 -0.21
N LYS A 147 19.41 -26.27 -0.68
CA LYS A 147 19.47 -26.78 -2.05
C LYS A 147 18.40 -26.20 -2.98
N GLY A 148 17.47 -25.40 -2.44
CA GLY A 148 16.35 -24.82 -3.20
C GLY A 148 16.75 -23.54 -3.94
N GLY A 149 16.30 -23.39 -5.18
CA GLY A 149 16.49 -22.17 -5.96
C GLY A 149 15.83 -20.94 -5.32
N ARG A 150 16.32 -19.74 -5.67
CA ARG A 150 15.70 -18.48 -5.24
C ARG A 150 14.22 -18.44 -5.65
N PRO A 151 13.33 -17.86 -4.82
CA PRO A 151 11.94 -17.70 -5.18
C PRO A 151 11.83 -16.94 -6.53
N PRO A 152 10.86 -17.31 -7.38
CA PRO A 152 10.74 -16.71 -8.69
C PRO A 152 10.53 -15.19 -8.55
N ARG A 153 11.38 -14.41 -9.21
CA ARG A 153 11.13 -12.98 -9.38
C ARG A 153 9.97 -12.83 -10.36
N THR A 154 8.99 -12.00 -10.00
CA THR A 154 7.77 -11.76 -10.80
C THR A 154 7.66 -10.28 -11.10
N MET A 155 7.36 -9.93 -12.35
CA MET A 155 7.27 -8.54 -12.81
C MET A 155 6.21 -7.75 -12.03
N PHE A 156 5.06 -8.36 -11.73
CA PHE A 156 3.94 -7.71 -11.03
C PHE A 156 3.86 -8.08 -9.53
N GLY A 157 4.97 -8.56 -8.96
CA GLY A 157 5.02 -9.02 -7.58
C GLY A 157 4.67 -7.91 -6.59
N GLY A 158 3.61 -8.09 -5.80
CA GLY A 158 3.17 -7.11 -4.80
C GLY A 158 2.20 -6.04 -5.32
N GLN A 159 1.89 -6.02 -6.61
CA GLN A 159 0.85 -5.15 -7.21
C GLN A 159 -0.49 -5.86 -7.33
N LEU A 160 -0.47 -7.16 -7.62
CA LEU A 160 -1.66 -7.97 -7.78
C LEU A 160 -2.43 -8.16 -6.46
N ARG A 161 -3.76 -8.09 -6.50
CA ARG A 161 -4.68 -8.15 -5.36
C ARG A 161 -5.78 -9.17 -5.60
N CYS A 162 -6.16 -9.84 -4.52
CA CYS A 162 -7.26 -10.78 -4.49
C CYS A 162 -8.59 -10.02 -4.38
N PRO A 163 -9.58 -10.29 -5.26
CA PRO A 163 -10.87 -9.60 -5.25
C PRO A 163 -11.68 -9.89 -3.98
N LEU A 164 -11.52 -11.08 -3.38
CA LEU A 164 -12.32 -11.47 -2.22
C LEU A 164 -11.79 -10.94 -0.88
N CYS A 165 -10.47 -10.81 -0.71
CA CYS A 165 -9.89 -10.48 0.61
C CYS A 165 -8.94 -9.28 0.60
N GLY A 166 -8.78 -8.62 -0.55
CA GLY A 166 -7.83 -7.51 -0.78
C GLY A 166 -6.36 -7.87 -0.54
N GLY A 167 -6.05 -9.13 -0.24
CA GLY A 167 -4.69 -9.60 0.04
C GLY A 167 -3.85 -9.64 -1.24
N ALA A 168 -2.52 -9.63 -1.09
CA ALA A 168 -1.61 -9.78 -2.22
C ALA A 168 -1.83 -11.12 -2.93
N MET A 169 -1.89 -11.08 -4.26
CA MET A 169 -1.70 -12.27 -5.09
C MET A 169 -0.20 -12.45 -5.35
N ILE A 170 0.28 -13.66 -5.12
CA ILE A 170 1.71 -14.00 -5.18
C ILE A 170 1.91 -15.18 -6.12
N ALA A 171 3.13 -15.38 -6.61
CA ALA A 171 3.50 -16.64 -7.26
C ALA A 171 3.40 -17.77 -6.23
N VAL A 172 2.30 -18.53 -6.29
CA VAL A 172 2.06 -19.63 -5.35
C VAL A 172 2.87 -20.87 -5.72
N ASN A 173 3.25 -20.99 -6.99
CA ASN A 173 4.15 -21.98 -7.57
C ASN A 173 4.95 -21.33 -8.72
N GLY A 174 5.70 -22.11 -9.50
CA GLY A 174 6.50 -21.59 -10.62
C GLY A 174 5.71 -21.11 -11.85
N ARG A 175 4.39 -21.34 -11.91
CA ARG A 175 3.55 -21.15 -13.09
C ARG A 175 2.33 -20.25 -12.89
N SER A 176 1.89 -20.03 -11.65
CA SER A 176 0.60 -19.39 -11.38
C SER A 176 0.66 -18.38 -10.24
N TYR A 177 -0.14 -17.33 -10.38
CA TYR A 177 -0.52 -16.43 -9.29
C TYR A 177 -1.71 -17.01 -8.51
N GLY A 178 -1.75 -16.72 -7.21
CA GLY A 178 -2.83 -17.13 -6.32
C GLY A 178 -2.88 -16.28 -5.06
N CYS A 179 -4.00 -16.33 -4.33
CA CYS A 179 -4.17 -15.56 -3.10
C CYS A 179 -3.13 -15.95 -2.03
N GLY A 180 -2.28 -15.00 -1.63
CA GLY A 180 -1.25 -15.22 -0.62
C GLY A 180 -1.83 -15.50 0.76
N LYS A 181 -2.91 -14.81 1.16
CA LYS A 181 -3.61 -15.05 2.45
C LYS A 181 -4.19 -16.46 2.50
N ARG A 182 -4.84 -16.94 1.43
CA ARG A 182 -5.36 -18.32 1.37
C ARG A 182 -4.23 -19.35 1.43
N LYS A 183 -3.14 -19.14 0.68
CA LYS A 183 -1.97 -20.03 0.73
C LYS A 183 -1.40 -20.10 2.15
N ASP A 184 -1.18 -18.96 2.79
CA ASP A 184 -0.55 -18.87 4.11
C ASP A 184 -1.47 -19.32 5.26
N ARG A 185 -2.77 -19.00 5.20
CA ARG A 185 -3.69 -19.14 6.35
C ARG A 185 -4.87 -20.08 6.10
N GLY A 186 -5.13 -20.47 4.86
CA GLY A 186 -6.12 -21.47 4.49
C GLY A 186 -7.41 -20.91 3.90
N PRO A 187 -8.30 -21.79 3.43
CA PRO A 187 -9.55 -21.43 2.75
C PRO A 187 -10.56 -20.74 3.68
N THR A 188 -10.49 -20.99 4.99
CA THR A 188 -11.36 -20.34 5.99
C THR A 188 -11.09 -18.84 6.12
N VAL A 189 -9.87 -18.39 5.80
CA VAL A 189 -9.50 -16.96 5.80
C VAL A 189 -9.81 -16.29 4.46
N CYS A 190 -9.72 -17.03 3.35
CA CYS A 190 -10.13 -16.55 2.05
C CYS A 190 -10.48 -17.74 1.16
N SER A 191 -11.71 -17.77 0.66
CA SER A 191 -12.22 -18.83 -0.22
C SER A 191 -11.61 -18.79 -1.62
N ASN A 192 -10.96 -17.69 -2.04
CA ASN A 192 -10.43 -17.53 -3.40
C ASN A 192 -9.34 -18.54 -3.72
N GLY A 193 -9.74 -19.64 -4.36
CA GLY A 193 -8.86 -20.71 -4.78
C GLY A 193 -8.35 -20.65 -6.20
N ALA A 194 -8.69 -19.59 -6.93
CA ALA A 194 -8.26 -19.44 -8.31
C ALA A 194 -6.73 -19.44 -8.42
N LEU A 195 -6.24 -20.23 -9.38
CA LEU A 195 -4.85 -20.27 -9.80
C LEU A 195 -4.76 -19.71 -11.21
N VAL A 196 -4.22 -18.50 -11.30
CA VAL A 196 -4.19 -17.76 -12.56
C VAL A 196 -2.84 -17.99 -13.24
N PRO A 197 -2.79 -18.45 -14.50
CA PRO A 197 -1.53 -18.66 -15.21
C PRO A 197 -0.69 -17.38 -15.28
N ARG A 198 0.55 -17.45 -14.78
CA ARG A 198 1.46 -16.29 -14.73
C ARG A 198 1.78 -15.77 -16.12
N LYS A 199 2.02 -16.66 -17.09
CA LYS A 199 2.32 -16.25 -18.47
C LYS A 199 1.21 -15.41 -19.08
N GLN A 200 -0.05 -15.79 -18.84
CA GLN A 200 -1.22 -15.09 -19.36
C GLN A 200 -1.38 -13.70 -18.71
N VAL A 201 -1.29 -13.63 -17.38
CA VAL A 201 -1.35 -12.36 -16.65
C VAL A 201 -0.19 -11.44 -17.04
N ASP A 202 1.03 -11.96 -17.04
CA ASP A 202 2.21 -11.15 -17.35
C ASP A 202 2.11 -10.63 -18.80
N ALA A 203 1.81 -11.48 -19.78
CA ALA A 203 1.67 -11.06 -21.18
C ALA A 203 0.52 -10.06 -21.38
N GLY A 204 -0.62 -10.31 -20.73
CA GLY A 204 -1.80 -9.47 -20.82
C GLY A 204 -1.58 -8.07 -20.23
N LEU A 205 -1.03 -7.99 -19.02
CA LEU A 205 -0.69 -6.71 -18.38
C LEU A 205 0.37 -5.93 -19.16
N LEU A 206 1.37 -6.64 -19.70
CA LEU A 206 2.36 -6.03 -20.60
C LEU A 206 1.72 -5.47 -21.87
N ASN A 207 0.72 -6.16 -22.42
CA ASN A 207 0.01 -5.69 -23.59
C ASN A 207 -0.78 -4.41 -23.31
N VAL A 208 -1.45 -4.34 -22.16
CA VAL A 208 -2.15 -3.12 -21.71
C VAL A 208 -1.18 -1.95 -21.61
N VAL A 209 0.00 -2.14 -21.00
CA VAL A 209 1.00 -1.06 -20.92
C VAL A 209 1.46 -0.62 -22.32
N ARG A 210 1.72 -1.56 -23.23
CA ARG A 210 2.15 -1.23 -24.59
C ARG A 210 1.11 -0.41 -25.35
N HIS A 211 -0.17 -0.77 -25.25
CA HIS A 211 -1.22 -0.10 -26.02
C HIS A 211 -1.77 1.16 -25.36
N GLU A 212 -1.96 1.17 -24.04
CA GLU A 212 -2.58 2.29 -23.33
C GLU A 212 -1.59 3.33 -22.82
N VAL A 213 -0.29 3.03 -22.83
CA VAL A 213 0.75 3.95 -22.35
C VAL A 213 1.85 4.17 -23.38
N MET A 214 2.30 3.13 -24.08
CA MET A 214 3.47 3.31 -24.97
C MET A 214 3.09 3.67 -26.41
N ALA A 215 1.85 3.40 -26.84
CA ALA A 215 1.43 3.65 -28.20
C ALA A 215 1.44 5.15 -28.54
N PRO A 216 1.81 5.53 -29.78
CA PRO A 216 1.78 6.94 -30.21
C PRO A 216 0.41 7.60 -30.00
N ALA A 217 -0.68 6.86 -30.26
CA ALA A 217 -2.04 7.33 -30.02
C ALA A 217 -2.34 7.54 -28.53
N ALA A 218 -1.79 6.72 -27.63
CA ALA A 218 -1.93 6.90 -26.19
C ALA A 218 -1.19 8.16 -25.71
N LYS A 219 0.03 8.39 -26.22
CA LYS A 219 0.80 9.61 -25.96
C LYS A 219 0.02 10.86 -26.39
N ALA A 220 -0.54 10.86 -27.59
CA ALA A 220 -1.32 11.99 -28.10
C ALA A 220 -2.59 12.25 -27.28
N ARG A 221 -3.33 11.18 -26.89
CA ARG A 221 -4.50 11.30 -26.01
C ARG A 221 -4.13 11.86 -24.64
N PHE A 222 -3.02 11.41 -24.07
CA PHE A 222 -2.52 11.90 -22.77
C PHE A 222 -2.17 13.40 -22.84
N GLU A 223 -1.42 13.79 -23.87
CA GLU A 223 -1.05 15.19 -24.09
C GLU A 223 -2.28 16.10 -24.22
N GLN A 224 -3.27 15.69 -25.02
CA GLN A 224 -4.50 16.45 -25.19
C GLN A 224 -5.27 16.59 -23.87
N THR A 225 -5.44 15.50 -23.12
CA THR A 225 -6.15 15.50 -21.84
C THR A 225 -5.45 16.38 -20.81
N LEU A 226 -4.11 16.36 -20.79
CA LEU A 226 -3.31 17.22 -19.92
C LEU A 226 -3.50 18.70 -20.29
N ARG A 227 -3.45 19.02 -21.58
CA ARG A 227 -3.64 20.39 -22.09
C ARG A 227 -5.03 20.90 -21.70
N ASP A 228 -6.08 20.11 -21.92
CA ASP A 228 -7.46 20.45 -21.57
C ASP A 228 -7.63 20.67 -20.04
N ALA A 229 -7.03 19.81 -19.22
CA ALA A 229 -7.10 19.91 -17.76
C ALA A 229 -6.37 21.16 -17.23
N LEU A 230 -5.18 21.46 -17.76
CA LEU A 230 -4.42 22.65 -17.39
C LEU A 230 -5.13 23.92 -17.82
N HIS A 231 -5.72 23.95 -19.03
CA HIS A 231 -6.55 25.08 -19.46
C HIS A 231 -7.74 25.29 -18.51
N ALA A 232 -8.49 24.23 -18.19
CA ALA A 232 -9.64 24.33 -17.29
C ALA A 232 -9.26 24.83 -15.89
N GLU A 233 -8.16 24.33 -15.30
CA GLU A 233 -7.70 24.77 -13.98
C GLU A 233 -7.18 26.22 -14.00
N THR A 234 -6.50 26.60 -15.08
CA THR A 234 -5.99 27.95 -15.28
C THR A 234 -7.13 28.96 -15.37
N THR A 235 -8.12 28.70 -16.24
CA THR A 235 -9.30 29.54 -16.40
C THR A 235 -10.03 29.68 -15.07
N ALA A 236 -10.27 28.58 -14.35
CA ALA A 236 -10.94 28.62 -13.04
C ALA A 236 -10.17 29.44 -11.98
N ARG A 237 -8.83 29.37 -11.95
CA ARG A 237 -8.01 30.17 -11.02
C ARG A 237 -8.03 31.65 -11.37
N GLN A 238 -7.94 31.97 -12.66
CA GLN A 238 -7.96 33.36 -13.14
C GLN A 238 -9.30 34.03 -12.89
N ASP A 239 -10.40 33.33 -13.19
CA ASP A 239 -11.76 33.83 -12.94
C ASP A 239 -11.94 34.13 -11.45
N LYS A 240 -11.49 33.23 -10.56
CA LYS A 240 -11.62 33.41 -9.11
C LYS A 240 -10.78 34.57 -8.57
N ALA A 241 -9.54 34.72 -9.01
CA ALA A 241 -8.67 35.83 -8.57
C ALA A 241 -9.19 37.18 -9.06
N ARG A 242 -9.72 37.24 -10.28
CA ARG A 242 -10.26 38.47 -10.87
C ARG A 242 -11.59 38.87 -10.24
N ILE A 243 -12.51 37.91 -10.03
CA ILE A 243 -13.76 38.14 -9.30
C ILE A 243 -13.48 38.69 -7.91
N ALA A 244 -12.55 38.08 -7.16
CA ALA A 244 -12.19 38.56 -5.82
C ALA A 244 -11.63 39.99 -5.82
N GLN A 245 -10.83 40.38 -6.82
CA GLN A 245 -10.31 41.74 -6.96
C GLN A 245 -11.43 42.75 -7.28
N GLN A 246 -12.37 42.38 -8.16
CA GLN A 246 -13.50 43.24 -8.54
C GLN A 246 -14.51 43.39 -7.39
N GLU A 247 -14.80 42.32 -6.65
CA GLU A 247 -15.63 42.36 -5.43
C GLU A 247 -15.02 43.26 -4.35
N ALA A 248 -13.70 43.19 -4.14
CA ALA A 248 -13.01 44.08 -3.21
C ALA A 248 -13.16 45.56 -3.61
N ARG A 249 -13.01 45.87 -4.90
CA ARG A 249 -13.18 47.24 -5.42
C ARG A 249 -14.63 47.74 -5.28
N LEU A 250 -15.62 46.90 -5.52
CA LEU A 250 -17.04 47.24 -5.31
C LEU A 250 -17.35 47.52 -3.84
N LYS A 251 -16.74 46.76 -2.93
CA LYS A 251 -16.87 46.98 -1.48
C LYS A 251 -16.27 48.32 -1.06
N ASP A 252 -15.10 48.68 -1.59
CA ASP A 252 -14.45 49.96 -1.30
C ASP A 252 -15.28 51.15 -1.81
N LEU A 253 -15.75 51.08 -3.06
CA LEU A 253 -16.63 52.10 -3.68
C LEU A 253 -17.93 52.27 -2.89
N SER A 254 -18.56 51.17 -2.48
CA SER A 254 -19.78 51.21 -1.67
C SER A 254 -19.53 51.85 -0.29
N GLY A 255 -18.37 51.60 0.31
CA GLY A 255 -17.96 52.22 1.56
C GLY A 255 -17.64 53.71 1.43
N GLU A 256 -17.12 54.17 0.28
CA GLU A 256 -16.93 55.60 -0.02
C GLU A 256 -18.26 56.32 -0.22
N ILE A 257 -19.19 55.72 -0.98
CA ILE A 257 -20.56 56.24 -1.17
C ILE A 257 -21.26 56.41 0.17
N ALA A 258 -21.24 55.37 1.03
CA ALA A 258 -21.87 55.43 2.36
C ALA A 258 -21.31 56.58 3.22
N ARG A 259 -19.99 56.79 3.21
CA ARG A 259 -19.34 57.91 3.94
C ARG A 259 -19.77 59.28 3.42
N ILE A 260 -19.95 59.43 2.10
CA ILE A 260 -20.42 60.68 1.50
C ILE A 260 -21.89 60.92 1.86
N VAL A 261 -22.73 59.88 1.82
CA VAL A 261 -24.15 59.96 2.24
C VAL A 261 -24.25 60.37 3.72
N ASP A 262 -23.47 59.75 4.60
CA ASP A 262 -23.43 60.10 6.03
C ASP A 262 -22.99 61.56 6.27
N ALA A 263 -22.05 62.06 5.47
CA ALA A 263 -21.59 63.44 5.55
C ALA A 263 -22.68 64.44 5.12
N ILE A 264 -23.46 64.10 4.08
CA ILE A 264 -24.61 64.89 3.62
C ILE A 264 -25.68 64.97 4.71
N VAL A 265 -25.97 63.86 5.40
CA VAL A 265 -26.94 63.81 6.50
C VAL A 265 -26.51 64.67 7.71
N LYS A 266 -25.20 64.76 8.00
CA LYS A 266 -24.68 65.49 9.18
C LYS A 266 -24.46 66.99 8.97
N ILE A 267 -24.00 67.41 7.78
CA ILE A 267 -23.44 68.77 7.57
C ILE A 267 -24.22 69.55 6.51
N GLY A 268 -25.05 68.88 5.70
CA GLY A 268 -25.79 69.50 4.60
C GLY A 268 -25.05 69.43 3.26
N MET A 269 -25.81 69.59 2.17
CA MET A 269 -25.37 69.24 0.81
C MET A 269 -24.51 70.36 0.20
N SER A 270 -23.26 70.04 -0.18
CA SER A 270 -22.44 70.90 -1.05
C SER A 270 -22.45 70.38 -2.49
N GLU A 271 -22.36 71.29 -3.46
CA GLU A 271 -22.37 70.95 -4.89
C GLU A 271 -21.18 70.03 -5.29
N ALA A 272 -20.04 70.18 -4.60
CA ALA A 272 -18.87 69.33 -4.73
C ALA A 272 -19.11 67.88 -4.23
N LEU A 273 -19.90 67.69 -3.17
CA LEU A 273 -20.25 66.36 -2.66
C LEU A 273 -21.23 65.64 -3.59
N GLY A 274 -22.22 66.35 -4.14
CA GLY A 274 -23.18 65.79 -5.10
C GLY A 274 -22.51 65.32 -6.40
N SER A 275 -21.58 66.11 -6.95
CA SER A 275 -20.82 65.73 -8.15
C SER A 275 -19.83 64.58 -7.92
N ARG A 276 -19.26 64.46 -6.72
CA ARG A 276 -18.43 63.31 -6.32
C ARG A 276 -19.25 62.03 -6.20
N LEU A 277 -20.41 62.08 -5.55
CA LEU A 277 -21.30 60.94 -5.35
C LEU A 277 -21.74 60.34 -6.69
N LYS A 278 -22.21 61.20 -7.61
CA LYS A 278 -22.68 60.77 -8.93
C LYS A 278 -21.61 60.03 -9.73
N ARG A 279 -20.35 60.49 -9.64
CA ARG A 279 -19.20 59.85 -10.31
C ARG A 279 -18.89 58.47 -9.73
N LEU A 280 -18.96 58.31 -8.41
CA LEU A 280 -18.72 57.02 -7.75
C LEU A 280 -19.85 56.02 -8.03
N GLU A 281 -21.10 56.49 -8.13
CA GLU A 281 -22.24 55.67 -8.53
C GLU A 281 -22.13 55.20 -9.98
N GLU A 282 -21.69 56.07 -10.90
CA GLU A 282 -21.41 55.71 -12.30
C GLU A 282 -20.25 54.71 -12.40
N GLU A 283 -19.15 54.92 -11.66
CA GLU A 283 -18.01 53.99 -11.62
C GLU A 283 -18.43 52.62 -11.06
N LYS A 284 -19.29 52.60 -10.02
CA LYS A 284 -19.85 51.38 -9.47
C LYS A 284 -20.71 50.63 -10.50
N LEU A 285 -21.62 51.32 -11.17
CA LEU A 285 -22.48 50.74 -12.22
C LEU A 285 -21.64 50.16 -13.39
N GLN A 286 -20.59 50.87 -13.79
CA GLN A 286 -19.68 50.40 -14.83
C GLN A 286 -18.90 49.16 -14.39
N LEU A 287 -18.39 49.14 -13.15
CA LEU A 287 -17.71 47.95 -12.62
C LEU A 287 -18.67 46.76 -12.46
N GLU A 288 -19.90 46.98 -11.99
CA GLU A 288 -20.95 45.94 -11.91
C GLU A 288 -21.28 45.37 -13.29
N ALA A 289 -21.32 46.21 -14.33
CA ALA A 289 -21.51 45.77 -15.71
C ALA A 289 -20.27 45.05 -16.28
N MET A 290 -19.06 45.48 -15.94
CA MET A 290 -17.80 44.86 -16.40
C MET A 290 -17.53 43.49 -15.78
N VAL A 291 -18.06 43.22 -14.58
CA VAL A 291 -18.06 41.86 -14.00
C VAL A 291 -18.81 40.86 -14.91
N LEU A 292 -19.73 41.32 -15.76
CA LEU A 292 -20.50 40.49 -16.69
C LEU A 292 -19.82 40.27 -18.08
N SER A 293 -18.75 41.00 -18.42
CA SER A 293 -18.09 40.90 -19.74
C SER A 293 -16.62 40.45 -19.68
N GLN A 294 -16.28 39.44 -20.48
CA GLN A 294 -15.06 38.63 -20.40
C GLN A 294 -13.90 39.16 -21.28
N ASN A 295 -12.67 39.10 -20.75
CA ASN A 295 -11.44 38.88 -21.54
C ASN A 295 -10.26 38.48 -20.64
N SER A 296 -9.42 37.53 -21.09
CA SER A 296 -8.42 36.79 -20.29
C SER A 296 -6.96 37.22 -20.51
N ALA A 297 -6.14 37.15 -19.46
CA ALA A 297 -4.67 37.20 -19.51
C ALA A 297 -4.08 35.77 -19.64
N GLN A 298 -2.89 35.61 -20.20
CA GLN A 298 -2.36 34.32 -20.66
C GLN A 298 -1.40 33.68 -19.64
N VAL A 299 -1.66 32.43 -19.21
CA VAL A 299 -0.70 31.56 -18.51
C VAL A 299 -0.03 30.65 -19.53
N ASP A 300 1.26 30.36 -19.32
CA ASP A 300 2.05 29.46 -20.16
C ASP A 300 1.69 27.98 -19.89
N VAL A 301 0.56 27.56 -20.47
CA VAL A 301 0.08 26.17 -20.41
C VAL A 301 1.00 25.25 -21.22
N GLU A 302 1.58 25.72 -22.31
CA GLU A 302 2.37 24.88 -23.21
C GLU A 302 3.70 24.45 -22.57
N GLY A 303 4.38 25.34 -21.83
CA GLY A 303 5.58 24.98 -21.07
C GLY A 303 5.33 23.89 -20.01
N MET A 304 4.16 23.92 -19.35
CA MET A 304 3.76 22.90 -18.37
C MET A 304 3.45 21.54 -19.02
N VAL A 305 2.84 21.56 -20.22
CA VAL A 305 2.59 20.36 -21.02
C VAL A 305 3.92 19.73 -21.44
N GLU A 306 4.86 20.51 -21.98
CA GLU A 306 6.16 20.02 -22.42
C GLU A 306 6.97 19.35 -21.30
N GLU A 307 7.03 19.96 -20.10
CA GLU A 307 7.74 19.39 -18.96
C GLU A 307 7.13 18.04 -18.53
N THR A 308 5.80 17.98 -18.47
CA THR A 308 5.08 16.75 -18.10
C THR A 308 5.26 15.65 -19.15
N MET A 309 5.23 16.00 -20.44
CA MET A 309 5.45 15.07 -21.55
C MET A 309 6.89 14.55 -21.61
N ARG A 310 7.87 15.33 -21.13
CA ARG A 310 9.26 14.88 -20.93
C ARG A 310 9.34 13.81 -19.85
N SER A 311 8.66 14.03 -18.71
CA SER A 311 8.56 13.03 -17.63
C SER A 311 7.87 11.75 -18.10
N TYR A 312 6.75 11.87 -18.82
CA TYR A 312 6.03 10.76 -19.43
C TYR A 312 6.93 9.92 -20.34
N SER A 313 7.66 10.57 -21.24
CA SER A 313 8.55 9.90 -22.19
C SER A 313 9.70 9.18 -21.49
N ALA A 314 10.24 9.76 -20.40
CA ALA A 314 11.26 9.11 -19.58
C ALA A 314 10.74 7.85 -18.86
N VAL A 315 9.49 7.86 -18.37
CA VAL A 315 8.84 6.68 -17.78
C VAL A 315 8.63 5.59 -18.83
N VAL A 316 8.15 5.94 -20.03
CA VAL A 316 7.98 5.00 -21.14
C VAL A 316 9.31 4.36 -21.54
N ALA A 317 10.37 5.15 -21.72
CA ALA A 317 11.70 4.64 -22.02
C ALA A 317 12.25 3.72 -20.92
N THR A 318 12.00 4.04 -19.64
CA THR A 318 12.37 3.18 -18.51
C THR A 318 11.64 1.84 -18.57
N ILE A 319 10.36 1.85 -18.94
CA ILE A 319 9.58 0.62 -19.11
C ILE A 319 10.13 -0.21 -20.27
N GLU A 320 10.47 0.40 -21.41
CA GLU A 320 11.09 -0.29 -22.55
C GLU A 320 12.39 -1.00 -22.16
N VAL A 321 13.29 -0.29 -21.49
CA VAL A 321 14.56 -0.85 -20.99
C VAL A 321 14.32 -1.94 -19.95
N ALA A 322 13.34 -1.74 -19.06
CA ALA A 322 13.03 -2.72 -18.02
C ALA A 322 12.38 -3.99 -18.59
N LEU A 323 11.67 -3.90 -19.72
CA LEU A 323 11.17 -5.06 -20.46
C LEU A 323 12.27 -5.86 -21.16
N ALA A 324 13.41 -5.22 -21.42
CA ALA A 324 14.55 -5.83 -22.08
C ALA A 324 15.50 -6.62 -21.15
N GLY A 325 15.36 -6.58 -19.81
CA GLY A 325 16.19 -7.46 -18.97
C GLY A 325 16.14 -7.36 -17.44
N ASP A 326 15.65 -6.27 -16.84
CA ASP A 326 15.66 -6.10 -15.37
C ASP A 326 14.25 -6.03 -14.75
N ILE A 327 13.78 -7.19 -14.29
CA ILE A 327 12.49 -7.41 -13.61
C ILE A 327 12.27 -6.47 -12.41
N MET A 328 13.33 -6.06 -11.70
CA MET A 328 13.19 -5.22 -10.50
C MET A 328 12.88 -3.77 -10.86
N LEU A 329 13.61 -3.23 -11.84
CA LEU A 329 13.34 -1.91 -12.40
C LEU A 329 11.94 -1.88 -13.03
N THR A 330 11.53 -2.95 -13.71
CA THR A 330 10.17 -3.04 -14.29
C THR A 330 9.10 -2.96 -13.22
N ARG A 331 9.32 -3.65 -12.09
CA ARG A 331 8.36 -3.68 -10.99
C ARG A 331 8.17 -2.31 -10.34
N GLU A 332 9.23 -1.53 -10.16
CA GLU A 332 9.10 -0.19 -9.58
C GLU A 332 8.35 0.74 -10.54
N ALA A 333 8.70 0.74 -11.82
CA ALA A 333 8.04 1.54 -12.84
C ALA A 333 6.54 1.21 -12.93
N PHE A 334 6.19 -0.08 -13.02
CA PHE A 334 4.78 -0.51 -13.05
C PHE A 334 4.01 -0.17 -11.79
N SER A 335 4.66 -0.14 -10.63
CA SER A 335 3.96 0.18 -9.38
C SER A 335 3.53 1.64 -9.33
N LYS A 336 4.27 2.54 -9.99
CA LYS A 336 3.94 3.96 -10.09
C LYS A 336 2.86 4.20 -11.14
N LEU A 337 2.90 3.45 -12.25
CA LEU A 337 2.02 3.61 -13.39
C LEU A 337 0.62 2.98 -13.20
N LEU A 338 0.58 1.71 -12.81
CA LEU A 338 -0.66 0.89 -12.86
C LEU A 338 -1.41 0.83 -11.52
N GLY A 339 -0.80 1.34 -10.44
CA GLY A 339 -1.38 1.23 -9.10
C GLY A 339 -1.52 -0.22 -8.62
N ARG A 340 -2.61 -0.52 -7.90
CA ARG A 340 -2.93 -1.89 -7.49
C ARG A 340 -3.82 -2.54 -8.54
N ILE A 341 -3.61 -3.82 -8.80
CA ILE A 341 -4.32 -4.56 -9.86
C ILE A 341 -5.10 -5.70 -9.20
N THR A 342 -6.43 -5.68 -9.26
CA THR A 342 -7.28 -6.76 -8.76
C THR A 342 -7.47 -7.81 -9.86
N LEU A 343 -7.18 -9.08 -9.57
CA LEU A 343 -7.36 -10.17 -10.54
C LEU A 343 -8.59 -11.00 -10.20
N SER A 344 -9.57 -11.04 -11.10
CA SER A 344 -10.72 -11.94 -11.03
C SER A 344 -10.59 -13.06 -12.06
N VAL A 345 -11.26 -14.17 -11.78
CA VAL A 345 -11.48 -15.25 -12.75
C VAL A 345 -12.99 -15.38 -12.86
N ASN A 346 -13.51 -15.28 -14.06
CA ASN A 346 -14.93 -15.40 -14.36
C ASN A 346 -15.35 -16.88 -14.40
N ASP A 347 -16.65 -17.11 -14.45
CA ASP A 347 -17.24 -18.47 -14.48
C ASP A 347 -16.84 -19.26 -15.75
N ASP A 348 -16.53 -18.57 -16.84
CA ASP A 348 -16.02 -19.14 -18.09
C ASP A 348 -14.50 -19.45 -18.05
N GLY A 349 -13.83 -19.16 -16.93
CA GLY A 349 -12.39 -19.35 -16.76
C GLY A 349 -11.53 -18.22 -17.34
N SER A 350 -12.14 -17.19 -17.93
CA SER A 350 -11.41 -16.00 -18.39
C SER A 350 -10.85 -15.22 -17.20
N VAL A 351 -9.66 -14.67 -17.38
CA VAL A 351 -8.95 -13.91 -16.34
C VAL A 351 -9.15 -12.44 -16.63
N TRP A 352 -9.54 -11.69 -15.61
CA TRP A 352 -9.81 -10.26 -15.69
C TRP A 352 -8.92 -9.50 -14.72
N ALA A 353 -8.43 -8.33 -15.15
CA ALA A 353 -7.67 -7.41 -14.33
C ALA A 353 -8.38 -6.05 -14.24
N GLU A 354 -8.58 -5.59 -13.01
CA GLU A 354 -9.11 -4.26 -12.70
C GLU A 354 -8.01 -3.41 -12.06
N PHE A 355 -7.86 -2.16 -12.52
CA PHE A 355 -6.79 -1.26 -12.08
C PHE A 355 -7.34 -0.22 -11.09
N GLU A 356 -6.75 -0.14 -9.90
CA GLU A 356 -7.08 0.86 -8.89
C GLU A 356 -6.46 2.20 -9.29
N ASN A 357 -7.27 3.04 -9.93
CA ASN A 357 -6.87 4.35 -10.43
C ASN A 357 -6.36 5.24 -9.29
N LYS A 358 -5.05 5.54 -9.29
CA LYS A 358 -4.51 6.66 -8.52
C LYS A 358 -4.24 7.78 -9.50
N THR A 359 -5.00 8.87 -9.39
CA THR A 359 -4.58 10.18 -9.91
C THR A 359 -3.20 10.48 -9.32
N ALA A 360 -2.14 10.27 -10.10
CA ALA A 360 -0.80 10.61 -9.66
C ALA A 360 -0.70 12.14 -9.57
N ARG A 361 -0.41 12.68 -8.38
CA ARG A 361 -0.07 14.09 -8.23
C ARG A 361 1.39 14.26 -8.63
N LEU A 362 1.65 15.13 -9.60
CA LEU A 362 3.01 15.54 -9.95
C LEU A 362 3.57 16.50 -8.89
N PRO A 363 4.90 16.71 -8.82
CA PRO A 363 5.55 17.61 -7.87
C PRO A 363 5.04 19.07 -7.93
N SER A 364 4.39 19.47 -9.03
CA SER A 364 3.77 20.77 -9.27
C SER A 364 2.36 20.93 -8.66
N GLY A 365 1.85 19.93 -7.95
CA GLY A 365 0.55 20.00 -7.28
C GLY A 365 -0.66 19.83 -8.21
N VAL A 366 -0.44 19.71 -9.52
CA VAL A 366 -1.48 19.36 -10.50
C VAL A 366 -1.75 17.86 -10.39
N GLY A 367 -3.02 17.52 -10.09
CA GLY A 367 -3.47 16.13 -10.13
C GLY A 367 -3.55 15.68 -11.57
N LEU A 368 -2.91 14.56 -11.92
CA LEU A 368 -3.15 13.94 -13.22
C LEU A 368 -4.66 13.63 -13.33
N PRO A 369 -5.32 13.99 -14.44
CA PRO A 369 -6.63 13.44 -14.75
C PRO A 369 -6.53 11.91 -14.70
N ALA A 370 -7.60 11.24 -14.29
CA ALA A 370 -7.69 9.78 -14.21
C ALA A 370 -7.68 9.15 -15.63
N TYR A 371 -6.60 9.35 -16.39
CA TYR A 371 -6.50 8.95 -17.79
C TYR A 371 -6.33 7.44 -17.96
N LEU A 372 -6.04 6.72 -16.88
CA LEU A 372 -6.10 5.27 -16.85
C LEU A 372 -7.44 4.78 -16.29
N THR A 373 -8.58 5.40 -16.66
CA THR A 373 -9.84 4.65 -16.67
C THR A 373 -9.74 3.51 -17.69
N VAL A 374 -9.02 2.46 -17.33
CA VAL A 374 -9.27 1.11 -17.84
C VAL A 374 -10.53 0.64 -17.12
N VAL A 375 -11.65 1.36 -17.34
CA VAL A 375 -13.00 0.87 -17.05
C VAL A 375 -13.41 0.05 -18.27
N ALA A 376 -12.72 -1.06 -18.43
CA ALA A 376 -13.03 -2.14 -19.33
C ALA A 376 -12.04 -3.20 -18.92
N GLY A 377 -12.47 -4.15 -18.09
CA GLY A 377 -11.56 -5.22 -17.75
C GLY A 377 -11.06 -5.88 -19.04
N ALA A 378 -9.75 -6.09 -19.09
CA ALA A 378 -9.16 -6.83 -20.18
C ALA A 378 -9.41 -8.30 -19.87
N GLY A 379 -10.37 -8.90 -20.56
CA GLY A 379 -10.48 -10.35 -20.63
C GLY A 379 -9.22 -10.89 -21.28
N PHE A 380 -8.40 -11.61 -20.53
CA PHE A 380 -7.31 -12.38 -21.10
C PHE A 380 -7.92 -13.68 -21.61
N GLU A 381 -8.39 -13.70 -22.86
CA GLU A 381 -8.89 -14.93 -23.46
C GLU A 381 -7.77 -16.00 -23.47
N PRO A 382 -8.06 -17.26 -23.11
CA PRO A 382 -7.15 -18.36 -23.39
C PRO A 382 -7.04 -18.50 -24.91
N THR A 383 -5.83 -18.75 -25.42
CA THR A 383 -5.63 -19.11 -26.83
C THR A 383 -6.50 -20.32 -27.15
N THR A 384 -7.56 -20.11 -27.92
CA THR A 384 -8.32 -21.19 -28.55
C THR A 384 -7.36 -21.92 -29.48
N PHE A 385 -6.81 -23.05 -29.02
CA PHE A 385 -6.16 -23.97 -29.92
C PHE A 385 -7.27 -24.54 -30.81
N GLY A 386 -7.22 -24.21 -32.10
CA GLY A 386 -8.16 -24.67 -33.11
C GLY A 386 -8.27 -26.18 -33.13
N LEU A 387 -9.49 -26.62 -33.44
CA LEU A 387 -9.92 -28.00 -33.73
C LEU A 387 -9.02 -28.71 -34.74
#